data_AF-A0A5M4DEB6-F1
#
_entry.id   AF-A0A5M4DEB6-F1
#
_cell.length_a   1.000
_cell.length_b   1.000
_cell.length_c   1.000
_cell.angle_alpha   90.00
_cell.angle_beta   90.00
_cell.angle_gamma   90.00
#
_symmetry.space_group_name_H-M   'P 1'
#
loop_
_entity.id
_entity.type
_entity.pdbx_description
1 polymer ?
#
loop_
_entity_poly.entity_id
_entity_poly.type
_entity_poly.pdbx_seq_one_letter_code
_entity_poly.pdbx_strand_id
1 'polypeptide(L)'
;MGIVMGLLAAAQAFPVDVRSLLQEMPDLFRLTRRANPSYTTSQASSYDRASKNPQTEWFANNDWGQFLRVEEVGGRKEYVMADLKGPGAVVRIWSANPVGVVRFYFDGQSAPAFVVNLGDLLNGKVAPFSSPYAYMAARGTNLYFPFPYAKSLKITVDDSAGENVKRLYYHVNYRTYPGGTQVKTFSREQLGDVMDLIQQTAKRLRDPEAPAMIAREQAGRTTLLPKQPVEILRGSGNAAVAELRIRLKSSQPAPEDVAWDDPRALQQVTRHVRIVAEFDGERCIDAPVADFFGQVAGLAPFATLPLETTADGWMVCRFMMPWGKSASIRLENLGTAIVSAEFDYKVAHYRWGSESMHFHAQWASDTTFTRPMRDMEFLKVQGEGRFIGASLHIANPVPTWWGEGDEKVFVDGEAFPSTFGTGTEDYFGYA
;
A
#
# COMPACT_ATOMS: atom_id res chain seq x y z
N MET A 1 35.86 -47.50 -22.38
CA MET A 1 34.72 -46.84 -23.05
C MET A 1 34.02 -46.01 -21.98
N GLY A 2 33.98 -44.69 -22.15
CA GLY A 2 33.82 -43.72 -21.07
C GLY A 2 32.41 -43.66 -20.46
N ILE A 3 32.38 -43.41 -19.16
CA ILE A 3 31.18 -43.02 -18.41
C ILE A 3 31.10 -41.49 -18.50
N VAL A 4 30.08 -40.97 -19.17
CA VAL A 4 29.75 -39.55 -19.18
C VAL A 4 28.93 -39.27 -17.92
N MET A 5 29.54 -38.62 -16.93
CA MET A 5 28.84 -38.02 -15.79
C MET A 5 28.28 -36.67 -16.25
N GLY A 6 26.97 -36.61 -16.49
CA GLY A 6 26.25 -35.35 -16.66
C GLY A 6 26.03 -34.69 -15.31
N LEU A 7 26.75 -33.60 -15.02
CA LEU A 7 26.43 -32.68 -13.93
C LEU A 7 25.21 -31.85 -14.35
N LEU A 8 24.02 -32.25 -13.90
CA LEU A 8 22.86 -31.36 -13.84
C LEU A 8 23.11 -30.35 -12.72
N ALA A 9 23.62 -29.17 -13.06
CA ALA A 9 23.63 -28.03 -12.15
C ALA A 9 22.16 -27.66 -11.87
N ALA A 10 21.68 -27.94 -10.66
CA ALA A 10 20.39 -27.42 -10.20
C ALA A 10 20.46 -25.89 -10.24
N ALA A 11 19.59 -25.25 -11.02
CA ALA A 11 19.51 -23.79 -11.06
C ALA A 11 19.29 -23.28 -9.62
N GLN A 12 20.19 -22.44 -9.14
CA GLN A 12 20.09 -21.87 -7.80
C GLN A 12 18.85 -20.98 -7.73
N ALA A 13 17.84 -21.39 -6.97
CA ALA A 13 16.66 -20.58 -6.72
C ALA A 13 17.02 -19.43 -5.77
N PHE A 14 16.71 -18.19 -6.15
CA PHE A 14 16.90 -17.02 -5.31
C PHE A 14 15.62 -16.77 -4.50
N PRO A 15 15.70 -16.57 -3.17
CA PRO A 15 14.53 -16.23 -2.36
C PRO A 15 13.92 -14.88 -2.76
N VAL A 16 14.73 -13.94 -3.26
CA VAL A 16 14.27 -12.65 -3.77
C VAL A 16 14.70 -12.48 -5.23
N ASP A 17 13.74 -12.40 -6.14
CA ASP A 17 13.94 -12.05 -7.54
C ASP A 17 12.68 -11.41 -8.12
N VAL A 18 12.66 -11.10 -9.43
CA VAL A 18 11.48 -10.53 -10.08
C VAL A 18 10.27 -11.49 -9.97
N ARG A 19 10.49 -12.80 -10.04
CA ARG A 19 9.41 -13.80 -9.97
C ARG A 19 8.78 -13.82 -8.58
N SER A 20 9.57 -13.91 -7.52
CA SER A 20 9.05 -13.93 -6.16
C SER A 20 8.36 -12.61 -5.81
N LEU A 21 8.92 -11.47 -6.21
CA LEU A 21 8.30 -10.16 -5.98
C LEU A 21 6.99 -9.97 -6.75
N LEU A 22 6.87 -10.46 -7.99
CA LEU A 22 5.59 -10.44 -8.73
C LEU A 22 4.53 -11.31 -8.06
N GLN A 23 4.91 -12.51 -7.58
CA GLN A 23 4.00 -13.41 -6.87
C GLN A 23 3.48 -12.81 -5.56
N GLU A 24 4.29 -11.99 -4.89
CA GLU A 24 3.88 -11.28 -3.67
C GLU A 24 2.83 -10.19 -3.91
N MET A 25 2.79 -9.55 -5.08
CA MET A 25 1.96 -8.35 -5.30
C MET A 25 0.45 -8.60 -5.06
N PRO A 26 -0.18 -9.65 -5.62
CA PRO A 26 -1.59 -9.94 -5.38
C PRO A 26 -1.84 -10.86 -4.17
N ASP A 27 -0.79 -11.33 -3.49
CA ASP A 27 -0.91 -12.29 -2.39
C ASP A 27 -1.24 -11.57 -1.07
N LEU A 28 -2.52 -11.53 -0.71
CA LEU A 28 -2.97 -10.99 0.58
C LEU A 28 -2.69 -11.95 1.75
N PHE A 29 -2.50 -13.25 1.52
CA PHE A 29 -2.17 -14.21 2.58
C PHE A 29 -0.78 -13.93 3.15
N ARG A 30 0.19 -13.54 2.33
CA ARG A 30 1.55 -13.19 2.82
C ARG A 30 1.55 -12.06 3.85
N LEU A 31 0.55 -11.18 3.83
CA LEU A 31 0.43 -10.05 4.77
C LEU A 31 0.14 -10.54 6.19
N THR A 32 -0.37 -11.75 6.34
CA THR A 32 -0.63 -12.41 7.63
C THR A 32 0.62 -13.02 8.28
N ARG A 33 1.78 -12.97 7.61
CA ARG A 33 3.00 -13.63 8.05
C ARG A 33 4.19 -12.69 8.07
N ARG A 34 5.10 -12.88 9.04
CA ARG A 34 6.42 -12.24 9.08
C ARG A 34 7.14 -12.46 7.74
N ALA A 35 7.85 -11.43 7.29
CA ALA A 35 8.61 -11.49 6.04
C ALA A 35 9.76 -12.48 6.17
N ASN A 36 9.94 -13.31 5.14
CA ASN A 36 11.09 -14.18 5.02
C ASN A 36 11.61 -14.16 3.57
N PRO A 37 12.77 -13.55 3.30
CA PRO A 37 13.62 -12.82 4.27
C PRO A 37 12.90 -11.60 4.85
N SER A 38 13.29 -11.18 6.07
CA SER A 38 12.80 -9.93 6.63
C SER A 38 13.27 -8.73 5.79
N TYR A 39 12.55 -7.61 5.86
CA TYR A 39 12.94 -6.38 5.19
C TYR A 39 12.35 -5.16 5.89
N THR A 40 13.00 -4.01 5.73
CA THR A 40 12.43 -2.69 6.01
C THR A 40 12.09 -1.98 4.71
N THR A 41 11.19 -1.01 4.74
CA THR A 41 10.85 -0.16 3.59
C THR A 41 11.23 1.29 3.90
N SER A 42 11.80 1.97 2.92
CA SER A 42 12.22 3.38 3.02
C SER A 42 11.97 4.11 1.69
N GLN A 43 12.17 5.43 1.68
CA GLN A 43 11.97 6.27 0.50
C GLN A 43 13.18 7.19 0.28
N ALA A 44 13.66 7.24 -0.95
CA ALA A 44 14.45 8.37 -1.43
C ALA A 44 13.49 9.31 -2.19
N SER A 45 13.49 10.59 -1.87
CA SER A 45 12.60 11.56 -2.49
C SER A 45 13.27 12.91 -2.69
N SER A 46 12.58 13.79 -3.42
CA SER A 46 12.94 15.19 -3.55
C SER A 46 12.55 16.07 -2.35
N TYR A 47 12.19 15.52 -1.17
CA TYR A 47 11.80 16.31 0.01
C TYR A 47 12.76 17.48 0.30
N ASP A 48 12.25 18.60 0.82
CA ASP A 48 13.08 19.77 1.09
C ASP A 48 14.15 19.47 2.16
N ARG A 49 15.44 19.55 1.76
CA ARG A 49 16.58 19.27 2.65
C ARG A 49 16.79 20.33 3.74
N ALA A 50 16.05 21.45 3.70
CA ALA A 50 15.97 22.37 4.82
C ALA A 50 15.31 21.70 6.05
N SER A 51 14.38 20.76 5.84
CA SER A 51 13.74 19.96 6.90
C SER A 51 14.74 19.05 7.60
N LYS A 52 15.13 19.42 8.82
CA LYS A 52 16.17 18.71 9.60
C LYS A 52 15.64 17.98 10.82
N ASN A 53 14.75 18.61 11.57
CA ASN A 53 14.11 18.06 12.76
C ASN A 53 12.86 18.88 13.11
N PRO A 54 11.98 18.39 14.01
CA PRO A 54 10.75 19.08 14.38
C PRO A 54 10.92 20.50 14.94
N GLN A 55 12.13 20.90 15.33
CA GLN A 55 12.44 22.24 15.86
C GLN A 55 13.11 23.16 14.80
N THR A 56 13.46 22.66 13.62
CA THR A 56 14.20 23.43 12.60
C THR A 56 13.66 23.14 11.21
N GLU A 57 12.92 24.12 10.66
CA GLU A 57 12.42 24.11 9.27
C GLU A 57 11.64 22.84 8.90
N TRP A 58 10.93 22.23 9.85
CA TRP A 58 10.30 20.91 9.69
C TRP A 58 9.23 20.81 8.59
N PHE A 59 8.69 21.95 8.18
CA PHE A 59 7.64 22.10 7.18
C PHE A 59 8.12 22.90 5.96
N ALA A 60 9.42 22.84 5.65
CA ALA A 60 9.96 23.44 4.44
C ALA A 60 9.43 22.71 3.19
N ASN A 61 9.13 23.46 2.13
CA ASN A 61 8.29 23.02 1.01
C ASN A 61 8.93 23.29 -0.37
N ASN A 62 10.26 23.47 -0.44
CA ASN A 62 11.01 23.57 -1.69
C ASN A 62 11.63 22.21 -2.04
N ASP A 63 10.73 21.30 -2.39
CA ASP A 63 10.83 19.84 -2.41
C ASP A 63 10.86 19.26 -3.84
N TRP A 64 11.22 20.09 -4.81
CA TRP A 64 11.54 19.70 -6.17
C TRP A 64 13.05 19.81 -6.42
N GLY A 65 13.57 18.96 -7.31
CA GLY A 65 14.97 19.05 -7.73
C GLY A 65 16.01 18.76 -6.65
N GLN A 66 15.59 18.27 -5.49
CA GLN A 66 16.50 17.85 -4.41
C GLN A 66 17.09 16.49 -4.76
N PHE A 67 18.27 16.51 -5.38
CA PHE A 67 19.05 15.31 -5.71
C PHE A 67 20.12 15.05 -4.66
N LEU A 68 20.54 13.80 -4.51
CA LEU A 68 21.61 13.45 -3.58
C LEU A 68 22.94 14.11 -3.95
N ARG A 69 23.20 14.22 -5.26
CA ARG A 69 24.38 14.85 -5.87
C ARG A 69 24.25 14.89 -7.39
N VAL A 70 25.19 15.55 -8.05
CA VAL A 70 25.37 15.54 -9.52
C VAL A 70 26.68 14.85 -9.85
N GLU A 71 26.67 13.96 -10.83
CA GLU A 71 27.84 13.24 -11.33
C GLU A 71 28.07 13.55 -12.82
N GLU A 72 29.32 13.53 -13.27
CA GLU A 72 29.66 13.63 -14.69
C GLU A 72 30.00 12.23 -15.24
N VAL A 73 29.19 11.72 -16.15
CA VAL A 73 29.30 10.36 -16.70
C VAL A 73 29.35 10.45 -18.23
N GLY A 74 30.51 10.18 -18.82
CA GLY A 74 30.68 10.23 -20.26
C GLY A 74 30.31 11.58 -20.88
N GLY A 75 30.65 12.69 -20.21
CA GLY A 75 30.34 14.06 -20.64
C GLY A 75 28.90 14.51 -20.39
N ARG A 76 28.06 13.68 -19.78
CA ARG A 76 26.69 14.03 -19.36
C ARG A 76 26.66 14.34 -17.87
N LYS A 77 25.82 15.30 -17.45
CA LYS A 77 25.50 15.54 -16.05
C LYS A 77 24.32 14.69 -15.64
N GLU A 78 24.55 13.74 -14.73
CA GLU A 78 23.52 12.86 -14.19
C GLU A 78 23.19 13.26 -12.75
N TYR A 79 21.91 13.49 -12.47
CA TYR A 79 21.41 13.86 -11.15
C TYR A 79 20.97 12.61 -10.40
N VAL A 80 21.57 12.35 -9.25
CA VAL A 80 21.36 11.10 -8.50
C VAL A 80 20.09 11.22 -7.65
N MET A 81 19.05 10.47 -8.04
CA MET A 81 17.77 10.38 -7.32
C MET A 81 17.87 9.44 -6.11
N ALA A 82 18.52 8.29 -6.29
CA ALA A 82 18.69 7.28 -5.26
C ALA A 82 20.06 6.59 -5.40
N ASP A 83 20.70 6.28 -4.27
CA ASP A 83 21.95 5.52 -4.21
C ASP A 83 21.88 4.47 -3.10
N LEU A 84 21.23 3.35 -3.42
CA LEU A 84 20.80 2.33 -2.49
C LEU A 84 21.88 1.26 -2.32
N LYS A 85 22.15 0.83 -1.08
CA LYS A 85 23.24 -0.10 -0.74
C LYS A 85 22.70 -1.37 -0.09
N GLY A 86 23.41 -2.48 -0.31
CA GLY A 86 23.04 -3.80 0.18
C GLY A 86 22.04 -4.53 -0.73
N PRO A 87 21.63 -5.75 -0.37
CA PRO A 87 20.56 -6.46 -1.06
C PRO A 87 19.22 -5.75 -0.86
N GLY A 88 18.49 -5.48 -1.94
CA GLY A 88 17.26 -4.70 -1.88
C GLY A 88 16.38 -4.86 -3.11
N ALA A 89 15.25 -4.14 -3.11
CA ALA A 89 14.39 -4.01 -4.28
C ALA A 89 13.69 -2.65 -4.29
N VAL A 90 13.76 -1.92 -5.40
CA VAL A 90 12.85 -0.78 -5.62
C VAL A 90 11.47 -1.33 -5.93
N VAL A 91 10.43 -0.79 -5.28
CA VAL A 91 9.05 -1.30 -5.32
C VAL A 91 8.02 -0.25 -5.73
N ARG A 92 8.40 1.03 -5.72
CA ARG A 92 7.61 2.11 -6.32
C ARG A 92 8.52 3.23 -6.81
N ILE A 93 8.21 3.80 -7.96
CA ILE A 93 8.71 5.09 -8.42
C ILE A 93 7.50 5.96 -8.73
N TRP A 94 7.52 7.21 -8.30
CA TRP A 94 6.46 8.17 -8.57
C TRP A 94 7.04 9.53 -8.96
N SER A 95 6.29 10.28 -9.76
CA SER A 95 6.55 11.69 -10.07
C SER A 95 5.28 12.41 -10.52
N ALA A 96 5.11 13.65 -10.06
CA ALA A 96 4.09 14.60 -10.56
C ALA A 96 4.43 15.17 -11.95
N ASN A 97 5.71 15.19 -12.32
CA ASN A 97 6.20 15.82 -13.55
C ASN A 97 7.38 15.04 -14.17
N PRO A 98 7.17 13.77 -14.55
CA PRO A 98 8.26 12.90 -14.98
C PRO A 98 8.89 13.38 -16.29
N VAL A 99 10.10 13.93 -16.18
CA VAL A 99 10.91 14.42 -17.31
C VAL A 99 12.31 13.83 -17.27
N GLY A 100 12.97 13.82 -18.43
CA GLY A 100 14.36 13.38 -18.59
C GLY A 100 14.51 11.90 -18.87
N VAL A 101 15.77 11.48 -18.98
CA VAL A 101 16.16 10.09 -19.21
C VAL A 101 16.63 9.48 -17.89
N VAL A 102 15.91 8.47 -17.39
CA VAL A 102 16.24 7.75 -16.17
C VAL A 102 17.18 6.57 -16.47
N ARG A 103 18.15 6.34 -15.58
CA ARG A 103 19.18 5.29 -15.71
C ARG A 103 19.33 4.51 -14.42
N PHE A 104 19.46 3.19 -14.55
CA PHE A 104 19.61 2.26 -13.43
C PHE A 104 20.98 1.58 -13.51
N TYR A 105 21.81 1.81 -12.50
CA TYR A 105 23.13 1.22 -12.34
C TYR A 105 23.08 0.19 -11.22
N PHE A 106 23.04 -1.08 -11.60
CA PHE A 106 22.95 -2.19 -10.66
C PHE A 106 24.34 -2.64 -10.21
N ASP A 107 24.45 -3.01 -8.93
CA ASP A 107 25.59 -3.71 -8.33
C ASP A 107 26.97 -3.10 -8.60
N GLY A 108 27.03 -1.77 -8.71
CA GLY A 108 28.26 -1.02 -8.94
C GLY A 108 28.75 -1.03 -10.39
N GLN A 109 27.94 -1.50 -11.34
CA GLN A 109 28.27 -1.43 -12.76
C GLN A 109 28.41 0.03 -13.23
N SER A 110 29.42 0.30 -14.05
CA SER A 110 29.68 1.62 -14.62
C SER A 110 28.76 1.98 -15.79
N ALA A 111 28.20 0.97 -16.47
CA ALA A 111 27.20 1.14 -17.51
C ALA A 111 25.79 0.92 -16.93
N PRO A 112 24.79 1.74 -17.31
CA PRO A 112 23.43 1.53 -16.85
C PRO A 112 22.82 0.31 -17.57
N ALA A 113 22.20 -0.59 -16.82
CA ALA A 113 21.53 -1.77 -17.39
C ALA A 113 20.14 -1.45 -17.95
N PHE A 114 19.56 -0.30 -17.55
CA PHE A 114 18.27 0.15 -18.03
C PHE A 114 18.28 1.68 -18.21
N VAL A 115 17.97 2.13 -19.43
CA VAL A 115 17.96 3.54 -19.84
C VAL A 115 16.65 3.79 -20.58
N VAL A 116 15.87 4.77 -20.14
CA VAL A 116 14.53 5.02 -20.70
C VAL A 116 14.06 6.45 -20.40
N ASN A 117 13.15 6.99 -21.21
CA ASN A 117 12.47 8.23 -20.87
C ASN A 117 11.59 8.01 -19.62
N LEU A 118 11.76 8.87 -18.61
CA LEU A 118 11.07 8.70 -17.32
C LEU A 118 9.54 8.82 -17.48
N GLY A 119 9.08 9.79 -18.26
CA GLY A 119 7.67 9.99 -18.57
C GLY A 119 7.04 8.76 -19.22
N ASP A 120 7.67 8.20 -20.26
CA ASP A 120 7.15 7.02 -20.93
C ASP A 120 7.12 5.78 -20.02
N LEU A 121 8.12 5.63 -19.14
CA LEU A 121 8.16 4.55 -18.16
C LEU A 121 7.00 4.65 -17.15
N LEU A 122 6.85 5.79 -16.47
CA LEU A 122 5.86 5.96 -15.41
C LEU A 122 4.41 6.08 -15.94
N ASN A 123 4.24 6.45 -17.21
CA ASN A 123 2.93 6.43 -17.87
C ASN A 123 2.58 5.07 -18.49
N GLY A 124 3.41 4.04 -18.31
CA GLY A 124 3.12 2.68 -18.78
C GLY A 124 3.21 2.48 -20.29
N LYS A 125 3.93 3.35 -21.00
CA LYS A 125 4.17 3.21 -22.45
C LYS A 125 5.32 2.24 -22.78
N VAL A 126 6.10 1.85 -21.77
CA VAL A 126 7.24 0.95 -21.92
C VAL A 126 6.84 -0.46 -21.50
N ALA A 127 6.80 -1.40 -22.46
CA ALA A 127 6.54 -2.80 -22.16
C ALA A 127 7.70 -3.44 -21.37
N PRO A 128 7.42 -4.37 -20.43
CA PRO A 128 6.10 -4.88 -20.02
C PRO A 128 5.47 -4.11 -18.84
N PHE A 129 5.94 -2.88 -18.56
CA PHE A 129 5.59 -2.11 -17.37
C PHE A 129 4.27 -1.34 -17.50
N SER A 130 3.38 -1.73 -18.39
CA SER A 130 2.08 -1.08 -18.57
C SER A 130 1.13 -1.36 -17.39
N SER A 131 -0.05 -0.73 -17.41
CA SER A 131 -1.09 -0.93 -16.39
C SER A 131 -1.38 -2.43 -16.14
N PRO A 132 -1.44 -2.87 -14.86
CA PRO A 132 -1.56 -2.06 -13.65
C PRO A 132 -0.22 -1.68 -12.99
N TYR A 133 0.93 -1.99 -13.61
CA TYR A 133 2.23 -1.68 -13.00
C TYR A 133 2.58 -0.20 -13.10
N ALA A 134 2.38 0.41 -14.25
CA ALA A 134 2.54 1.85 -14.41
C ALA A 134 1.33 2.50 -15.06
N TYR A 135 0.96 3.65 -14.52
CA TYR A 135 -0.21 4.41 -14.92
C TYR A 135 -0.17 5.82 -14.32
N MET A 136 -0.98 6.70 -14.91
CA MET A 136 -1.27 8.01 -14.35
C MET A 136 -2.59 7.98 -13.58
N ALA A 137 -2.61 8.53 -12.37
CA ALA A 137 -3.81 8.76 -11.59
C ALA A 137 -3.90 10.26 -11.25
N ALA A 138 -5.02 10.90 -11.60
CA ALA A 138 -5.10 12.35 -11.72
C ALA A 138 -3.96 12.89 -12.62
N ARG A 139 -2.95 13.56 -12.06
CA ARG A 139 -1.73 13.98 -12.79
C ARG A 139 -0.47 13.27 -12.30
N GLY A 140 -0.56 12.46 -11.25
CA GLY A 140 0.57 11.71 -10.68
C GLY A 140 0.86 10.45 -11.48
N THR A 141 2.12 10.19 -11.80
CA THR A 141 2.55 9.00 -12.55
C THR A 141 3.25 8.01 -11.64
N ASN A 142 2.93 6.73 -11.78
CA ASN A 142 3.35 5.69 -10.85
C ASN A 142 3.98 4.52 -11.60
N LEU A 143 4.95 3.84 -10.98
CA LEU A 143 5.48 2.54 -11.39
C LEU A 143 5.66 1.66 -10.17
N TYR A 144 4.89 0.57 -10.08
CA TYR A 144 4.93 -0.43 -9.02
C TYR A 144 5.69 -1.72 -9.40
N PHE A 145 6.27 -1.78 -10.60
CA PHE A 145 7.06 -2.94 -11.01
C PHE A 145 8.35 -3.04 -10.19
N PRO A 146 8.70 -4.22 -9.64
CA PRO A 146 9.86 -4.35 -8.77
C PRO A 146 11.19 -4.43 -9.54
N PHE A 147 12.22 -3.75 -9.02
CA PHE A 147 13.61 -3.83 -9.50
C PHE A 147 14.52 -4.34 -8.39
N PRO A 148 14.69 -5.68 -8.22
CA PRO A 148 15.61 -6.25 -7.24
C PRO A 148 17.09 -6.01 -7.59
N TYR A 149 17.94 -5.93 -6.57
CA TYR A 149 19.39 -5.75 -6.70
C TYR A 149 20.14 -6.46 -5.57
N ALA A 150 21.28 -7.08 -5.89
CA ALA A 150 22.04 -7.92 -4.96
C ALA A 150 22.97 -7.13 -4.04
N LYS A 151 23.56 -6.04 -4.54
CA LYS A 151 24.59 -5.28 -3.84
C LYS A 151 24.27 -3.80 -3.74
N SER A 152 23.70 -3.22 -4.79
CA SER A 152 23.34 -1.80 -4.81
C SER A 152 22.49 -1.44 -6.02
N LEU A 153 21.75 -0.35 -5.94
CA LEU A 153 21.11 0.27 -7.09
C LEU A 153 21.27 1.79 -7.01
N LYS A 154 21.93 2.38 -8.00
CA LYS A 154 21.95 3.84 -8.21
C LYS A 154 20.99 4.20 -9.34
N ILE A 155 20.08 5.13 -9.08
CA ILE A 155 19.13 5.66 -10.06
C ILE A 155 19.47 7.12 -10.32
N THR A 156 19.69 7.47 -11.58
CA THR A 156 19.97 8.84 -12.01
C THR A 156 18.97 9.30 -13.06
N VAL A 157 18.83 10.61 -13.20
CA VAL A 157 18.10 11.25 -14.30
C VAL A 157 18.99 12.30 -14.97
N ASP A 158 18.85 12.52 -16.28
CA ASP A 158 19.49 13.64 -16.96
C ASP A 158 18.63 14.27 -18.06
N ASP A 159 19.10 15.43 -18.50
CA ASP A 159 18.46 16.28 -19.51
C ASP A 159 18.82 15.86 -20.95
N SER A 160 19.24 14.61 -21.21
CA SER A 160 19.59 14.18 -22.58
C SER A 160 18.42 14.29 -23.57
N ALA A 161 17.18 14.37 -23.06
CA ALA A 161 15.98 14.61 -23.84
C ALA A 161 15.64 16.10 -24.05
N GLY A 162 16.47 17.03 -23.56
CA GLY A 162 16.26 18.49 -23.69
C GLY A 162 15.28 19.08 -22.68
N GLU A 163 14.88 18.32 -21.66
CA GLU A 163 13.96 18.74 -20.61
C GLU A 163 14.71 19.34 -19.41
N ASN A 164 14.00 19.86 -18.40
CA ASN A 164 14.63 20.46 -17.21
C ASN A 164 14.36 19.60 -15.96
N VAL A 165 15.24 18.65 -15.68
CA VAL A 165 15.14 17.73 -14.53
C VAL A 165 15.37 18.43 -13.18
N LYS A 166 15.91 19.65 -13.17
CA LYS A 166 16.16 20.40 -11.92
C LYS A 166 14.89 20.79 -11.17
N ARG A 167 13.71 20.57 -11.74
CA ARG A 167 12.40 20.79 -11.10
C ARG A 167 11.59 19.50 -10.91
N LEU A 168 12.24 18.35 -10.99
CA LEU A 168 11.59 17.05 -10.85
C LEU A 168 11.15 16.82 -9.40
N TYR A 169 9.86 16.51 -9.21
CA TYR A 169 9.34 15.88 -8.00
C TYR A 169 9.48 14.37 -8.18
N TYR A 170 10.05 13.66 -7.20
CA TYR A 170 10.18 12.21 -7.30
C TYR A 170 10.15 11.51 -5.95
N HIS A 171 9.60 10.30 -5.97
CA HIS A 171 9.77 9.28 -4.92
C HIS A 171 10.36 8.01 -5.51
N VAL A 172 11.24 7.35 -4.77
CA VAL A 172 11.76 6.00 -5.01
C VAL A 172 11.61 5.23 -3.71
N ASN A 173 10.56 4.40 -3.60
CA ASN A 173 10.37 3.50 -2.47
C ASN A 173 11.12 2.20 -2.69
N TYR A 174 11.81 1.73 -1.66
CA TYR A 174 12.62 0.52 -1.75
C TYR A 174 12.56 -0.30 -0.46
N ARG A 175 12.74 -1.60 -0.63
CA ARG A 175 12.99 -2.55 0.45
C ARG A 175 14.48 -2.72 0.64
N THR A 176 14.90 -2.85 1.90
CA THR A 176 16.25 -3.24 2.29
C THR A 176 16.18 -4.59 3.01
N TYR A 177 16.97 -5.56 2.53
CA TYR A 177 17.06 -6.88 3.15
C TYR A 177 18.32 -6.99 4.04
N PRO A 178 18.33 -7.88 5.05
CA PRO A 178 19.53 -8.18 5.82
C PRO A 178 20.72 -8.56 4.93
N GLY A 179 21.92 -8.16 5.34
CA GLY A 179 23.16 -8.55 4.67
C GLY A 179 23.27 -10.07 4.52
N GLY A 180 23.71 -10.52 3.34
CA GLY A 180 23.80 -11.94 3.00
C GLY A 180 22.54 -12.54 2.37
N THR A 181 21.41 -11.82 2.37
CA THR A 181 20.21 -12.22 1.63
C THR A 181 20.54 -12.42 0.15
N GLN A 182 20.20 -13.59 -0.38
CA GLN A 182 20.40 -13.93 -1.78
C GLN A 182 19.32 -13.22 -2.62
N VAL A 183 19.70 -12.18 -3.35
CA VAL A 183 18.82 -11.45 -4.27
C VAL A 183 19.34 -11.62 -5.69
N LYS A 184 18.46 -11.96 -6.64
CA LYS A 184 18.80 -11.93 -8.06
C LYS A 184 18.54 -10.53 -8.59
N THR A 185 19.61 -9.87 -9.05
CA THR A 185 19.54 -8.55 -9.68
C THR A 185 18.67 -8.57 -10.93
N PHE A 186 17.86 -7.52 -11.08
CA PHE A 186 17.03 -7.28 -12.25
C PHE A 186 17.86 -7.31 -13.54
N SER A 187 17.34 -7.98 -14.57
CA SER A 187 17.86 -7.96 -15.94
C SER A 187 16.68 -7.83 -16.88
N ARG A 188 16.77 -6.86 -17.80
CA ARG A 188 15.71 -6.62 -18.79
C ARG A 188 15.61 -7.77 -19.78
N GLU A 189 16.74 -8.35 -20.14
CA GLU A 189 16.88 -9.46 -21.09
C GLU A 189 16.16 -10.72 -20.57
N GLN A 190 16.13 -10.91 -19.25
CA GLN A 190 15.49 -12.05 -18.59
C GLN A 190 13.99 -11.86 -18.34
N LEU A 191 13.40 -10.72 -18.73
CA LEU A 191 11.96 -10.51 -18.57
C LEU A 191 11.12 -11.43 -19.47
N GLY A 192 11.69 -11.91 -20.57
CA GLY A 192 11.05 -12.91 -21.43
C GLY A 192 10.68 -14.19 -20.65
N ASP A 193 11.54 -14.62 -19.73
CA ASP A 193 11.38 -15.85 -18.94
C ASP A 193 10.26 -15.77 -17.89
N VAL A 194 9.75 -14.56 -17.63
CA VAL A 194 8.72 -14.29 -16.62
C VAL A 194 7.50 -13.56 -17.20
N MET A 195 7.40 -13.41 -18.52
CA MET A 195 6.33 -12.62 -19.15
C MET A 195 4.92 -13.14 -18.81
N ASP A 196 4.73 -14.46 -18.81
CA ASP A 196 3.45 -15.07 -18.43
C ASP A 196 3.07 -14.73 -16.99
N LEU A 197 4.05 -14.74 -16.08
CA LEU A 197 3.84 -14.37 -14.68
C LEU A 197 3.51 -12.87 -14.54
N ILE A 198 4.15 -12.01 -15.32
CA ILE A 198 3.83 -10.57 -15.36
C ILE A 198 2.36 -10.38 -15.77
N GLN A 199 1.89 -11.09 -16.78
CA GLN A 199 0.50 -11.00 -17.23
C GLN A 199 -0.49 -11.59 -16.21
N GLN A 200 -0.17 -12.73 -15.61
CA GLN A 200 -0.99 -13.36 -14.57
C GLN A 200 -1.10 -12.47 -13.32
N THR A 201 0.02 -11.89 -12.89
CA THR A 201 0.07 -10.95 -11.76
C THR A 201 -0.77 -9.71 -12.05
N ALA A 202 -0.64 -9.13 -13.26
CA ALA A 202 -1.46 -8.00 -13.68
C ALA A 202 -2.97 -8.32 -13.71
N LYS A 203 -3.34 -9.53 -14.13
CA LYS A 203 -4.73 -10.00 -14.07
C LYS A 203 -5.22 -10.07 -12.62
N ARG A 204 -4.48 -10.74 -11.73
CA ARG A 204 -4.86 -10.92 -10.31
C ARG A 204 -4.95 -9.59 -9.54
N LEU A 205 -4.16 -8.58 -9.91
CA LEU A 205 -4.23 -7.25 -9.34
C LEU A 205 -5.50 -6.48 -9.74
N ARG A 206 -6.02 -6.72 -10.94
CA ARG A 206 -7.27 -6.09 -11.44
C ARG A 206 -8.52 -6.87 -11.03
N ASP A 207 -8.43 -8.19 -11.15
CA ASP A 207 -9.51 -9.13 -10.94
C ASP A 207 -9.11 -10.07 -9.79
N PRO A 208 -9.33 -9.68 -8.52
CA PRO A 208 -8.98 -10.52 -7.38
C PRO A 208 -9.70 -11.86 -7.46
N GLU A 209 -8.94 -12.94 -7.30
CA GLU A 209 -9.47 -14.31 -7.27
C GLU A 209 -10.31 -14.54 -6.02
N ALA A 210 -11.25 -15.48 -6.10
CA ALA A 210 -11.96 -15.95 -4.92
C ALA A 210 -10.96 -16.54 -3.90
N PRO A 211 -11.16 -16.33 -2.58
CA PRO A 211 -10.23 -16.85 -1.60
C PRO A 211 -10.20 -18.39 -1.62
N ALA A 212 -9.01 -18.97 -1.45
CA ALA A 212 -8.80 -20.42 -1.45
C ALA A 212 -9.01 -21.04 -0.06
N MET A 213 -9.13 -22.37 -0.01
CA MET A 213 -9.18 -23.16 1.24
C MET A 213 -10.31 -22.79 2.20
N ILE A 214 -11.47 -22.39 1.67
CA ILE A 214 -12.65 -22.05 2.45
C ILE A 214 -13.17 -23.29 3.19
N ALA A 215 -13.28 -23.16 4.52
CA ALA A 215 -13.80 -24.18 5.42
C ALA A 215 -15.28 -23.95 5.77
N ARG A 216 -15.68 -22.67 5.84
CA ARG A 216 -17.03 -22.26 6.21
C ARG A 216 -17.41 -20.97 5.49
N GLU A 217 -18.63 -20.92 5.00
CA GLU A 217 -19.28 -19.70 4.53
C GLU A 217 -20.52 -19.47 5.38
N GLN A 218 -20.82 -18.21 5.67
CA GLN A 218 -22.02 -17.84 6.42
C GLN A 218 -22.53 -16.51 5.91
N ALA A 219 -23.81 -16.49 5.56
CA ALA A 219 -24.57 -15.28 5.33
C ALA A 219 -25.60 -15.08 6.44
N GLY A 220 -25.96 -13.83 6.70
CA GLY A 220 -26.97 -13.51 7.69
C GLY A 220 -27.51 -12.11 7.55
N ARG A 221 -28.59 -11.86 8.28
CA ARG A 221 -29.19 -10.55 8.44
C ARG A 221 -29.54 -10.34 9.90
N THR A 222 -29.32 -9.13 10.40
CA THR A 222 -29.70 -8.74 11.76
C THR A 222 -30.21 -7.31 11.81
N THR A 223 -30.81 -6.95 12.94
CA THR A 223 -31.21 -5.58 13.27
C THR A 223 -30.31 -5.06 14.38
N LEU A 224 -29.66 -3.94 14.14
CA LEU A 224 -28.78 -3.28 15.09
C LEU A 224 -29.56 -2.17 15.81
N LEU A 225 -29.94 -2.43 17.05
CA LEU A 225 -30.54 -1.42 17.92
C LEU A 225 -29.44 -0.51 18.50
N PRO A 226 -29.74 0.78 18.76
CA PRO A 226 -28.81 1.70 19.41
C PRO A 226 -28.21 1.11 20.68
N LYS A 227 -26.88 1.16 20.79
CA LYS A 227 -26.09 0.71 21.95
C LYS A 227 -26.26 -0.77 22.32
N GLN A 228 -26.69 -1.61 21.37
CA GLN A 228 -26.78 -3.06 21.55
C GLN A 228 -25.88 -3.77 20.52
N PRO A 229 -24.65 -4.15 20.90
CA PRO A 229 -23.75 -4.90 20.02
C PRO A 229 -24.34 -6.23 19.56
N VAL A 230 -24.14 -6.57 18.29
CA VAL A 230 -24.49 -7.90 17.75
C VAL A 230 -23.23 -8.59 17.25
N GLU A 231 -22.98 -9.80 17.74
CA GLU A 231 -21.91 -10.66 17.23
C GLU A 231 -22.35 -11.34 15.93
N ILE A 232 -21.60 -11.08 14.85
CA ILE A 232 -21.87 -11.65 13.52
C ILE A 232 -20.95 -12.84 13.22
N LEU A 233 -19.79 -12.92 13.88
CA LEU A 233 -18.87 -14.04 13.78
C LEU A 233 -18.35 -14.42 15.16
N ARG A 234 -18.43 -15.71 15.47
CA ARG A 234 -17.67 -16.36 16.54
C ARG A 234 -16.83 -17.48 15.94
N GLY A 235 -15.54 -17.49 16.29
CA GLY A 235 -14.55 -18.46 15.85
C GLY A 235 -13.84 -19.09 17.04
N SER A 236 -13.50 -20.37 16.90
CA SER A 236 -12.65 -21.12 17.84
C SER A 236 -11.64 -21.95 17.06
N GLY A 237 -10.53 -22.33 17.70
CA GLY A 237 -9.40 -22.94 17.01
C GLY A 237 -8.64 -21.94 16.14
N ASN A 238 -7.86 -22.42 15.18
CA ASN A 238 -7.14 -21.57 14.23
C ASN A 238 -7.84 -21.53 12.87
N ALA A 239 -7.99 -20.32 12.35
CA ALA A 239 -8.64 -20.06 11.06
C ALA A 239 -8.37 -18.59 10.65
N ALA A 240 -8.86 -18.19 9.48
CA ALA A 240 -8.80 -16.81 9.05
C ALA A 240 -10.08 -16.40 8.34
N VAL A 241 -10.57 -15.18 8.59
CA VAL A 241 -11.55 -14.58 7.68
C VAL A 241 -10.80 -14.28 6.39
N ALA A 242 -11.28 -14.82 5.29
CA ALA A 242 -10.69 -14.65 3.96
C ALA A 242 -11.47 -13.65 3.11
N GLU A 243 -12.74 -13.44 3.43
CA GLU A 243 -13.59 -12.39 2.86
C GLU A 243 -14.65 -12.00 3.88
N LEU A 244 -14.90 -10.70 4.04
CA LEU A 244 -15.97 -10.13 4.85
C LEU A 244 -16.75 -9.13 3.99
N ARG A 245 -18.06 -9.30 3.95
CA ARG A 245 -18.99 -8.46 3.20
C ARG A 245 -20.06 -7.94 4.14
N ILE A 246 -20.30 -6.64 4.13
CA ILE A 246 -21.33 -5.99 4.95
C ILE A 246 -22.11 -5.01 4.08
N ARG A 247 -23.43 -5.01 4.24
CA ARG A 247 -24.33 -3.99 3.69
C ARG A 247 -25.23 -3.47 4.79
N LEU A 248 -25.30 -2.15 4.92
CA LEU A 248 -26.10 -1.48 5.93
C LEU A 248 -27.19 -0.63 5.28
N LYS A 249 -28.38 -0.63 5.87
CA LYS A 249 -29.49 0.24 5.51
C LYS A 249 -30.22 0.68 6.77
N SER A 250 -30.76 1.89 6.81
CA SER A 250 -31.73 2.23 7.86
C SER A 250 -32.95 1.30 7.73
N SER A 251 -33.44 0.78 8.87
CA SER A 251 -34.70 0.02 8.91
C SER A 251 -35.93 0.88 8.64
N GLN A 252 -35.78 2.20 8.77
CA GLN A 252 -36.77 3.19 8.38
C GLN A 252 -36.22 3.96 7.17
N PRO A 253 -36.82 3.84 5.97
CA PRO A 253 -36.32 4.54 4.80
C PRO A 253 -36.31 6.06 5.06
N ALA A 254 -35.18 6.69 4.75
CA ALA A 254 -35.11 8.14 4.66
C ALA A 254 -35.63 8.57 3.27
N PRO A 255 -36.31 9.73 3.15
CA PRO A 255 -36.54 10.36 1.85
C PRO A 255 -35.23 10.58 1.08
N GLU A 256 -35.28 10.64 -0.26
CA GLU A 256 -34.10 10.89 -1.09
C GLU A 256 -33.44 12.25 -0.80
N ASP A 257 -34.22 13.24 -0.35
CA ASP A 257 -33.83 14.62 -0.06
C ASP A 257 -33.62 14.90 1.44
N VAL A 258 -33.34 13.85 2.21
CA VAL A 258 -33.11 13.99 3.66
C VAL A 258 -31.88 14.86 3.95
N ALA A 259 -31.92 15.61 5.05
CA ALA A 259 -30.77 16.37 5.54
C ALA A 259 -29.54 15.48 5.75
N TRP A 260 -28.34 16.02 5.50
CA TRP A 260 -27.09 15.27 5.58
C TRP A 260 -26.84 14.61 6.94
N ASP A 261 -27.30 15.26 8.00
CA ASP A 261 -27.16 14.86 9.41
C ASP A 261 -28.34 14.05 9.94
N ASP A 262 -29.35 13.73 9.12
CA ASP A 262 -30.44 12.87 9.54
C ASP A 262 -29.91 11.46 9.87
N PRO A 263 -30.22 10.91 11.05
CA PRO A 263 -29.66 9.64 11.51
C PRO A 263 -30.03 8.44 10.62
N ARG A 264 -31.06 8.56 9.76
CA ARG A 264 -31.50 7.53 8.82
C ARG A 264 -30.79 7.63 7.47
N ALA A 265 -30.11 8.73 7.19
CA ALA A 265 -29.35 8.90 5.95
C ALA A 265 -28.22 7.87 5.88
N LEU A 266 -27.95 7.35 4.68
CA LEU A 266 -27.04 6.21 4.50
C LEU A 266 -25.64 6.47 5.04
N GLN A 267 -25.09 7.66 4.80
CA GLN A 267 -23.79 8.10 5.31
C GLN A 267 -23.75 8.18 6.85
N GLN A 268 -24.87 8.51 7.50
CA GLN A 268 -24.96 8.50 8.96
C GLN A 268 -25.04 7.07 9.48
N VAL A 269 -25.84 6.22 8.84
CA VAL A 269 -25.96 4.80 9.19
C VAL A 269 -24.61 4.09 9.11
N THR A 270 -23.89 4.23 7.99
CA THR A 270 -22.64 3.50 7.77
C THR A 270 -21.49 3.98 8.65
N ARG A 271 -21.47 5.27 9.04
CA ARG A 271 -20.44 5.82 9.94
C ARG A 271 -20.74 5.65 11.43
N HIS A 272 -22.01 5.58 11.81
CA HIS A 272 -22.38 5.37 13.22
C HIS A 272 -22.39 3.90 13.64
N VAL A 273 -22.45 2.97 12.70
CA VAL A 273 -22.19 1.55 13.00
C VAL A 273 -20.69 1.31 13.00
N ARG A 274 -20.16 0.79 14.10
CA ARG A 274 -18.76 0.35 14.22
C ARG A 274 -18.65 -1.14 13.95
N ILE A 275 -17.55 -1.53 13.31
CA ILE A 275 -17.05 -2.90 13.31
C ILE A 275 -15.98 -3.03 14.39
N VAL A 276 -16.16 -4.01 15.27
CA VAL A 276 -15.21 -4.33 16.34
C VAL A 276 -14.82 -5.80 16.19
N ALA A 277 -13.52 -6.07 15.99
CA ALA A 277 -13.01 -7.44 15.96
C ALA A 277 -11.96 -7.67 17.04
N GLU A 278 -12.09 -8.81 17.70
CA GLU A 278 -11.14 -9.32 18.67
C GLU A 278 -10.60 -10.66 18.17
N PHE A 279 -9.27 -10.79 18.10
CA PHE A 279 -8.59 -12.02 17.76
C PHE A 279 -7.67 -12.41 18.93
N ASP A 280 -7.82 -13.63 19.43
CA ASP A 280 -7.03 -14.19 20.54
C ASP A 280 -6.97 -13.33 21.83
N GLY A 281 -8.02 -12.53 22.08
CA GLY A 281 -8.12 -11.63 23.23
C GLY A 281 -7.60 -10.21 22.97
N GLU A 282 -7.10 -9.94 21.76
CA GLU A 282 -6.61 -8.62 21.34
C GLU A 282 -7.66 -7.90 20.50
N ARG A 283 -7.97 -6.65 20.85
CA ARG A 283 -8.85 -5.79 20.04
C ARG A 283 -8.09 -5.30 18.81
N CYS A 284 -8.27 -6.00 17.70
CA CYS A 284 -7.52 -5.75 16.47
C CYS A 284 -8.19 -4.74 15.54
N ILE A 285 -9.53 -4.77 15.44
CA ILE A 285 -10.29 -3.85 14.58
C ILE A 285 -11.23 -3.02 15.43
N ASP A 286 -11.19 -1.71 15.24
CA ASP A 286 -12.15 -0.79 15.84
C ASP A 286 -12.32 0.47 14.98
N ALA A 287 -13.32 0.47 14.12
CA ALA A 287 -13.57 1.56 13.18
C ALA A 287 -15.07 1.67 12.83
N PRO A 288 -15.56 2.84 12.40
CA PRO A 288 -16.79 2.92 11.63
C PRO A 288 -16.77 1.93 10.46
N VAL A 289 -17.90 1.28 10.18
CA VAL A 289 -18.00 0.32 9.08
C VAL A 289 -17.62 0.99 7.76
N ALA A 290 -18.21 2.16 7.46
CA ALA A 290 -17.89 2.88 6.23
C ALA A 290 -16.39 3.16 6.09
N ASP A 291 -15.77 3.73 7.12
CA ASP A 291 -14.36 4.12 7.11
C ASP A 291 -13.42 2.88 7.00
N PHE A 292 -13.76 1.74 7.61
CA PHE A 292 -13.01 0.47 7.46
C PHE A 292 -12.96 -0.01 6.01
N PHE A 293 -14.05 0.18 5.25
CA PHE A 293 -14.13 -0.19 3.83
C PHE A 293 -13.80 0.97 2.88
N GLY A 294 -13.32 2.11 3.39
CA GLY A 294 -12.93 3.28 2.59
C GLY A 294 -14.10 4.09 2.02
N GLN A 295 -15.23 4.18 2.73
CA GLN A 295 -16.50 4.77 2.29
C GLN A 295 -16.98 5.92 3.18
N VAL A 296 -16.20 7.00 3.31
CA VAL A 296 -16.47 8.05 4.31
C VAL A 296 -17.59 9.03 3.91
N ALA A 297 -17.74 9.37 2.63
CA ALA A 297 -18.68 10.39 2.15
C ALA A 297 -19.94 9.81 1.46
N GLY A 298 -20.30 8.57 1.79
CA GLY A 298 -21.36 7.81 1.12
C GLY A 298 -20.82 6.59 0.38
N LEU A 299 -21.72 5.76 -0.15
CA LEU A 299 -21.35 4.54 -0.87
C LEU A 299 -21.06 4.87 -2.34
N ALA A 300 -19.78 5.13 -2.65
CA ALA A 300 -19.28 5.29 -4.01
C ALA A 300 -18.68 3.96 -4.50
N PRO A 301 -19.19 3.38 -5.60
CA PRO A 301 -18.66 2.13 -6.11
C PRO A 301 -17.20 2.25 -6.52
N PHE A 302 -16.38 1.31 -6.06
CA PHE A 302 -14.96 1.20 -6.42
C PHE A 302 -14.50 -0.24 -6.22
N ALA A 303 -13.43 -0.63 -6.90
CA ALA A 303 -12.81 -1.94 -6.73
C ALA A 303 -11.29 -1.80 -6.69
N THR A 304 -10.70 -2.42 -5.68
CA THR A 304 -9.25 -2.63 -5.51
C THR A 304 -9.01 -4.10 -5.16
N LEU A 305 -7.75 -4.51 -5.12
CA LEU A 305 -7.38 -5.86 -4.68
C LEU A 305 -7.98 -6.22 -3.30
N PRO A 306 -7.76 -5.43 -2.22
CA PRO A 306 -8.27 -5.80 -0.90
C PRO A 306 -9.69 -5.31 -0.59
N LEU A 307 -10.17 -4.24 -1.22
CA LEU A 307 -11.44 -3.58 -0.86
C LEU A 307 -12.29 -3.30 -2.09
N GLU A 308 -13.61 -3.44 -1.95
CA GLU A 308 -14.58 -3.09 -2.98
C GLU A 308 -15.88 -2.58 -2.36
N THR A 309 -16.53 -1.63 -3.03
CA THR A 309 -17.93 -1.28 -2.79
C THR A 309 -18.71 -1.48 -4.08
N THR A 310 -19.74 -2.32 -4.03
CA THR A 310 -20.60 -2.60 -5.19
C THR A 310 -21.66 -1.51 -5.37
N ALA A 311 -22.23 -1.41 -6.57
CA ALA A 311 -23.31 -0.47 -6.87
C ALA A 311 -24.57 -0.68 -6.00
N ASP A 312 -24.82 -1.91 -5.52
CA ASP A 312 -25.94 -2.23 -4.63
C ASP A 312 -25.57 -2.14 -3.12
N GLY A 313 -24.41 -1.57 -2.80
CA GLY A 313 -24.01 -1.17 -1.46
C GLY A 313 -23.35 -2.25 -0.61
N TRP A 314 -22.90 -3.36 -1.19
CA TRP A 314 -22.02 -4.30 -0.48
C TRP A 314 -20.63 -3.72 -0.38
N MET A 315 -20.14 -3.61 0.86
CA MET A 315 -18.75 -3.30 1.15
C MET A 315 -18.01 -4.61 1.42
N VAL A 316 -16.91 -4.85 0.71
CA VAL A 316 -16.18 -6.13 0.67
C VAL A 316 -14.73 -5.90 1.09
N CYS A 317 -14.23 -6.76 1.98
CA CYS A 317 -12.85 -6.79 2.44
C CYS A 317 -12.28 -8.18 2.25
N ARG A 318 -11.13 -8.24 1.58
CA ARG A 318 -10.36 -9.46 1.25
C ARG A 318 -9.04 -9.52 1.99
N PHE A 319 -8.74 -8.55 2.87
CA PHE A 319 -7.63 -8.71 3.79
C PHE A 319 -7.89 -9.93 4.68
N MET A 320 -6.91 -10.84 4.73
CA MET A 320 -7.02 -12.01 5.57
C MET A 320 -6.84 -11.63 7.04
N MET A 321 -7.78 -12.07 7.87
CA MET A 321 -7.80 -11.79 9.31
C MET A 321 -7.66 -13.09 10.10
N PRO A 322 -6.42 -13.56 10.36
CA PRO A 322 -6.19 -14.84 11.03
C PRO A 322 -6.30 -14.73 12.56
N TRP A 323 -6.60 -15.87 13.19
CA TRP A 323 -6.51 -16.07 14.63
C TRP A 323 -5.99 -17.49 14.94
N GLY A 324 -5.40 -17.65 16.13
CA GLY A 324 -4.82 -18.90 16.59
C GLY A 324 -5.72 -19.70 17.54
N LYS A 325 -6.56 -19.03 18.33
CA LYS A 325 -7.39 -19.64 19.39
C LYS A 325 -8.86 -19.25 19.27
N SER A 326 -9.17 -17.97 19.07
CA SER A 326 -10.53 -17.45 19.07
C SER A 326 -10.67 -16.17 18.27
N ALA A 327 -11.87 -15.98 17.71
CA ALA A 327 -12.24 -14.74 17.02
C ALA A 327 -13.66 -14.31 17.39
N SER A 328 -13.87 -13.00 17.48
CA SER A 328 -15.19 -12.38 17.54
C SER A 328 -15.22 -11.17 16.61
N ILE A 329 -16.24 -11.06 15.77
CA ILE A 329 -16.55 -9.83 15.02
C ILE A 329 -17.95 -9.39 15.40
N ARG A 330 -18.07 -8.13 15.82
CA ARG A 330 -19.30 -7.51 16.28
C ARG A 330 -19.58 -6.23 15.52
N LEU A 331 -20.87 -5.94 15.34
CA LEU A 331 -21.36 -4.66 14.86
C LEU A 331 -22.02 -3.91 16.01
N GLU A 332 -21.64 -2.64 16.18
CA GLU A 332 -22.13 -1.79 17.27
C GLU A 332 -22.76 -0.53 16.70
N ASN A 333 -24.06 -0.36 16.88
CA ASN A 333 -24.76 0.85 16.44
C ASN A 333 -24.65 1.95 17.51
N LEU A 334 -23.85 2.98 17.24
CA LEU A 334 -23.70 4.15 18.11
C LEU A 334 -24.68 5.28 17.77
N GLY A 335 -25.40 5.15 16.66
CA GLY A 335 -26.41 6.11 16.21
C GLY A 335 -27.74 5.91 16.90
N THR A 336 -28.74 6.68 16.48
CA THR A 336 -30.10 6.64 17.03
C THR A 336 -31.10 5.93 16.12
N ALA A 337 -30.80 5.81 14.81
CA ALA A 337 -31.61 5.05 13.88
C ALA A 337 -31.45 3.54 14.11
N ILE A 338 -32.52 2.79 13.88
CA ILE A 338 -32.47 1.32 13.83
C ILE A 338 -31.90 0.92 12.46
N VAL A 339 -30.89 0.06 12.45
CA VAL A 339 -30.16 -0.33 11.24
C VAL A 339 -30.41 -1.80 10.90
N SER A 340 -30.70 -2.09 9.63
CA SER A 340 -30.65 -3.45 9.07
C SER A 340 -29.23 -3.70 8.56
N ALA A 341 -28.59 -4.76 9.06
CA ALA A 341 -27.28 -5.20 8.58
C ALA A 341 -27.42 -6.57 7.89
N GLU A 342 -26.97 -6.64 6.65
CA GLU A 342 -26.74 -7.88 5.93
C GLU A 342 -25.23 -8.15 5.92
N PHE A 343 -24.84 -9.41 6.12
CA PHE A 343 -23.43 -9.79 6.12
C PHE A 343 -23.25 -11.16 5.45
N ASP A 344 -22.07 -11.32 4.86
CA ASP A 344 -21.56 -12.57 4.29
C ASP A 344 -20.07 -12.64 4.63
N TYR A 345 -19.59 -13.79 5.09
CA TYR A 345 -18.17 -14.00 5.31
C TYR A 345 -17.74 -15.41 4.95
N LYS A 346 -16.49 -15.51 4.51
CA LYS A 346 -15.80 -16.76 4.23
C LYS A 346 -14.66 -16.95 5.23
N VAL A 347 -14.61 -18.10 5.88
CA VAL A 347 -13.55 -18.51 6.78
C VAL A 347 -12.72 -19.60 6.11
N ALA A 348 -11.43 -19.35 5.95
CA ALA A 348 -10.46 -20.30 5.41
C ALA A 348 -9.76 -21.08 6.52
N HIS A 349 -9.31 -22.30 6.18
CA HIS A 349 -8.35 -23.02 7.00
C HIS A 349 -7.06 -22.20 7.13
N TYR A 350 -6.54 -22.05 8.35
CA TYR A 350 -5.31 -21.31 8.60
C TYR A 350 -4.45 -22.04 9.61
N ARG A 351 -3.19 -22.32 9.24
CA ARG A 351 -2.21 -22.88 10.17
C ARG A 351 -1.53 -21.73 10.91
N TRP A 352 -1.95 -21.50 12.14
CA TRP A 352 -1.29 -20.55 13.04
C TRP A 352 0.13 -21.03 13.38
N GLY A 353 1.10 -20.13 13.33
CA GLY A 353 2.51 -20.40 13.62
C GLY A 353 3.19 -19.18 14.27
N SER A 354 4.47 -19.33 14.60
CA SER A 354 5.29 -18.25 15.19
C SER A 354 5.46 -17.04 14.27
N GLU A 355 5.26 -17.24 12.97
CA GLU A 355 5.31 -16.23 11.94
C GLU A 355 3.98 -15.53 11.70
N SER A 356 2.88 -16.01 12.28
CA SER A 356 1.54 -15.44 12.08
C SER A 356 1.39 -14.10 12.79
N MET A 357 0.66 -13.18 12.15
CA MET A 357 0.34 -11.85 12.66
C MET A 357 -1.16 -11.62 12.57
N HIS A 358 -1.74 -10.92 13.54
CA HIS A 358 -3.12 -10.46 13.46
C HIS A 358 -3.25 -9.27 12.49
N PHE A 359 -4.41 -9.16 11.87
CA PHE A 359 -4.76 -7.98 11.07
C PHE A 359 -5.38 -6.92 11.98
N HIS A 360 -4.79 -5.73 11.99
CA HIS A 360 -5.29 -4.59 12.75
C HIS A 360 -5.81 -3.49 11.83
N ALA A 361 -6.89 -2.82 12.24
CA ALA A 361 -7.39 -1.62 11.62
C ALA A 361 -7.95 -0.67 12.67
N GLN A 362 -7.43 0.55 12.69
CA GLN A 362 -7.79 1.59 13.66
C GLN A 362 -8.33 2.81 12.92
N TRP A 363 -9.12 3.61 13.62
CA TRP A 363 -9.71 4.82 13.10
C TRP A 363 -9.52 5.97 14.08
N ALA A 364 -9.17 7.13 13.54
CA ALA A 364 -9.07 8.39 14.27
C ALA A 364 -9.64 9.53 13.42
N SER A 365 -10.04 10.60 14.09
CA SER A 365 -10.44 11.86 13.45
C SER A 365 -9.75 13.02 14.13
N ASP A 366 -9.22 13.95 13.34
CA ASP A 366 -8.58 15.16 13.84
C ASP A 366 -9.26 16.38 13.21
N THR A 367 -9.82 17.24 14.06
CA THR A 367 -10.49 18.49 13.66
C THR A 367 -9.74 19.74 14.14
N THR A 368 -8.50 19.57 14.61
CA THR A 368 -7.71 20.68 15.15
C THR A 368 -7.05 21.49 14.04
N PHE A 369 -6.84 22.79 14.28
CA PHE A 369 -6.27 23.71 13.29
C PHE A 369 -4.90 23.24 12.77
N THR A 370 -4.66 23.42 11.47
CA THR A 370 -3.41 23.08 10.77
C THR A 370 -2.43 24.27 10.71
N ARG A 371 -2.76 25.37 11.40
CA ARG A 371 -1.95 26.59 11.52
C ARG A 371 -1.84 27.00 13.00
N PRO A 372 -0.63 27.21 13.56
CA PRO A 372 0.68 26.95 12.94
C PRO A 372 0.83 25.50 12.46
N MET A 373 1.70 25.27 11.47
CA MET A 373 1.86 23.95 10.86
C MET A 373 2.21 22.90 11.92
N ARG A 374 1.62 21.71 11.78
CA ARG A 374 1.80 20.56 12.66
C ARG A 374 1.63 19.27 11.86
N ASP A 375 2.29 18.21 12.28
CA ASP A 375 2.00 16.87 11.75
C ASP A 375 0.68 16.35 12.36
N MET A 376 -0.05 15.56 11.56
CA MET A 376 -1.15 14.72 12.02
C MET A 376 -0.63 13.30 12.24
N GLU A 377 -0.79 12.75 13.43
CA GLU A 377 -0.35 11.37 13.71
C GLU A 377 -1.37 10.38 13.12
N PHE A 378 -0.98 9.69 12.03
CA PHE A 378 -1.81 8.67 11.40
C PHE A 378 -1.83 7.36 12.18
N LEU A 379 -0.65 6.95 12.69
CA LEU A 379 -0.46 5.68 13.37
C LEU A 379 0.76 5.77 14.30
N LYS A 380 0.58 5.33 15.55
CA LYS A 380 1.67 5.11 16.50
C LYS A 380 1.47 3.78 17.20
N VAL A 381 2.35 2.83 16.91
CA VAL A 381 2.27 1.47 17.41
C VAL A 381 3.64 0.97 17.86
N GLN A 382 3.63 -0.01 18.76
CA GLN A 382 4.82 -0.73 19.18
C GLN A 382 4.58 -2.22 18.95
N GLY A 383 5.57 -2.90 18.37
CA GLY A 383 5.50 -4.31 18.06
C GLY A 383 6.20 -4.62 16.73
N GLU A 384 6.09 -5.86 16.30
CA GLU A 384 6.57 -6.28 14.98
C GLU A 384 5.37 -6.46 14.05
N GLY A 385 5.46 -5.90 12.85
CA GLY A 385 4.38 -6.03 11.88
C GLY A 385 4.71 -5.37 10.55
N ARG A 386 3.66 -5.16 9.76
CA ARG A 386 3.74 -4.39 8.51
C ARG A 386 2.60 -3.40 8.46
N PHE A 387 2.92 -2.16 8.15
CA PHE A 387 1.92 -1.22 7.69
C PHE A 387 1.53 -1.56 6.25
N ILE A 388 0.23 -1.75 5.98
CA ILE A 388 -0.27 -2.25 4.69
C ILE A 388 -1.16 -1.26 3.95
N GLY A 389 -1.51 -0.12 4.55
CA GLY A 389 -2.29 0.93 3.90
C GLY A 389 -2.97 1.88 4.88
N ALA A 390 -3.45 3.00 4.35
CA ALA A 390 -4.31 3.96 5.04
C ALA A 390 -5.41 4.45 4.09
N SER A 391 -6.55 4.82 4.66
CA SER A 391 -7.57 5.61 4.00
C SER A 391 -7.61 6.98 4.67
N LEU A 392 -7.52 8.05 3.88
CA LEU A 392 -7.57 9.43 4.36
C LEU A 392 -8.77 10.13 3.73
N HIS A 393 -9.59 10.75 4.56
CA HIS A 393 -10.67 11.61 4.11
C HIS A 393 -10.53 12.98 4.73
N ILE A 394 -10.58 14.02 3.89
CA ILE A 394 -10.37 15.40 4.29
C ILE A 394 -11.63 16.20 3.95
N ALA A 395 -12.26 16.75 4.98
CA ALA A 395 -13.27 17.78 4.84
C ALA A 395 -12.58 19.14 4.89
N ASN A 396 -12.19 19.68 3.73
CA ASN A 396 -11.47 20.96 3.64
C ASN A 396 -12.47 22.14 3.74
N PRO A 397 -12.47 22.94 4.82
CA PRO A 397 -13.44 24.02 5.00
C PRO A 397 -13.04 25.32 4.31
N VAL A 398 -11.88 25.36 3.63
CA VAL A 398 -11.35 26.54 2.95
C VAL A 398 -11.07 26.25 1.46
N PRO A 399 -11.00 27.27 0.60
CA PRO A 399 -10.71 27.08 -0.83
C PRO A 399 -9.25 26.71 -1.14
N THR A 400 -8.33 26.89 -0.20
CA THR A 400 -6.90 26.65 -0.41
C THR A 400 -6.59 25.15 -0.51
N TRP A 401 -5.56 24.80 -1.29
CA TRP A 401 -5.05 23.44 -1.43
C TRP A 401 -4.65 22.85 -0.07
N TRP A 402 -5.00 21.58 0.15
CA TRP A 402 -4.77 20.85 1.40
C TRP A 402 -3.57 19.90 1.34
N GLY A 403 -3.06 19.60 0.14
CA GLY A 403 -2.18 18.46 -0.12
C GLY A 403 -0.72 18.64 0.25
N GLU A 404 -0.20 19.86 0.41
CA GLU A 404 1.25 20.14 0.63
C GLU A 404 1.90 19.49 1.88
N GLY A 405 1.16 18.77 2.72
CA GLY A 405 1.73 18.12 3.90
C GLY A 405 2.53 16.85 3.56
N ASP A 406 3.83 16.84 3.85
CA ASP A 406 4.67 15.65 3.65
C ASP A 406 4.34 14.52 4.64
N GLU A 407 4.19 13.29 4.12
CA GLU A 407 4.20 12.11 4.97
C GLU A 407 5.59 11.87 5.57
N LYS A 408 5.62 11.46 6.84
CA LYS A 408 6.85 11.16 7.57
C LYS A 408 6.65 9.85 8.33
N VAL A 409 7.40 8.82 7.97
CA VAL A 409 7.32 7.50 8.60
C VAL A 409 8.60 7.19 9.36
N PHE A 410 8.44 6.91 10.65
CA PHE A 410 9.51 6.52 11.55
C PHE A 410 9.38 5.04 11.87
N VAL A 411 10.45 4.28 11.69
CA VAL A 411 10.51 2.84 11.99
C VAL A 411 11.57 2.57 13.04
N ASP A 412 11.28 1.67 13.99
CA ASP A 412 12.21 1.15 14.99
C ASP A 412 13.00 2.21 15.79
N GLY A 413 12.35 3.35 16.07
CA GLY A 413 12.92 4.41 16.92
C GLY A 413 13.98 5.28 16.25
N GLU A 414 14.02 5.30 14.91
CA GLU A 414 14.93 6.17 14.16
C GLU A 414 14.76 7.66 14.49
N ALA A 415 15.86 8.41 14.46
CA ALA A 415 15.88 9.83 14.82
C ALA A 415 15.40 10.77 13.68
N PHE A 416 15.39 10.27 12.45
CA PHE A 416 14.94 10.97 11.25
C PHE A 416 14.14 9.97 10.40
N PRO A 417 13.01 10.36 9.80
CA PRO A 417 12.13 9.40 9.15
C PRO A 417 12.80 8.82 7.90
N SER A 418 12.83 7.50 7.79
CA SER A 418 13.34 6.79 6.61
C SER A 418 12.42 6.92 5.39
N THR A 419 11.19 7.41 5.60
CA THR A 419 10.30 7.87 4.53
C THR A 419 9.89 9.31 4.81
N PHE A 420 10.34 10.22 3.96
CA PHE A 420 9.96 11.63 3.98
C PHE A 420 9.40 11.98 2.59
N GLY A 421 8.17 12.49 2.59
CA GLY A 421 7.40 12.84 1.41
C GLY A 421 7.71 14.17 0.76
N THR A 422 6.83 14.54 -0.16
CA THR A 422 6.81 15.84 -0.87
C THR A 422 5.40 16.44 -0.92
N GLY A 423 4.41 15.72 -0.38
CA GLY A 423 3.01 16.10 -0.46
C GLY A 423 2.11 14.90 -0.15
N THR A 424 0.96 15.16 0.44
CA THR A 424 -0.03 14.13 0.77
C THR A 424 -0.63 13.54 -0.51
N GLU A 425 -0.87 14.36 -1.54
CA GLU A 425 -1.27 13.89 -2.86
C GLU A 425 -0.23 12.95 -3.48
N ASP A 426 1.05 13.27 -3.30
CA ASP A 426 2.17 12.51 -3.85
C ASP A 426 2.27 11.12 -3.21
N TYR A 427 2.05 11.06 -1.88
CA TYR A 427 1.97 9.81 -1.12
C TYR A 427 0.89 8.88 -1.66
N PHE A 428 -0.30 9.41 -1.98
CA PHE A 428 -1.40 8.65 -2.58
C PHE A 428 -1.23 8.43 -4.09
N GLY A 429 -0.11 8.88 -4.68
CA GLY A 429 0.22 8.70 -6.09
C GLY A 429 -0.57 9.61 -7.03
N TYR A 430 -1.12 10.71 -6.52
CA TYR A 430 -1.80 11.76 -7.27
C TYR A 430 -0.85 12.93 -7.53
N ALA A 431 -1.33 13.91 -8.30
CA ALA A 431 -0.79 15.26 -8.48
C ALA A 431 -1.84 16.14 -9.19
#